data_AF-A0A3L6R7H5-F1
#
_entry.id   AF-A0A3L6R7H5-F1
#
_cell.length_a   1.000
_cell.length_b   1.000
_cell.length_c   1.000
_cell.angle_alpha   90.00
_cell.angle_beta   90.00
_cell.angle_gamma   90.00
#
_symmetry.space_group_name_H-M   'P 1'
#
loop_
_entity.id
_entity.type
_entity.pdbx_description
1 polymer ?
#
loop_
_entity_poly.entity_id
_entity_poly.type
_entity_poly.pdbx_seq_one_letter_code
_entity_poly.pdbx_strand_id
1 'polypeptide(L)'
;MAGFLGHVARETDAALERGEVLAPDELAVAALVEDEAVRLEERMATLAGRLRRGAAEFAARPGEEALVAALHGQAANAGAARATVQAFTASVRRYRASAGSAPPAGAAGTGHAGNALNYLIALTSLAIC
;
A
#
# COMPACT_ATOMS: atom_id res chain seq x y z
N MET A 1 10.57 0.79 -1.12
CA MET A 1 9.16 0.74 -0.68
C MET A 1 8.20 0.47 -1.83
N ALA A 2 8.12 1.32 -2.87
CA ALA A 2 7.21 1.10 -4.01
C ALA A 2 7.44 -0.27 -4.70
N GLY A 3 8.69 -0.69 -4.89
CA GLY A 3 9.00 -2.02 -5.43
C GLY A 3 8.65 -3.19 -4.52
N PHE A 4 8.67 -2.99 -3.19
CA PHE A 4 8.32 -4.03 -2.22
C PHE A 4 6.81 -4.22 -2.12
N LEU A 5 6.04 -3.14 -1.92
CA LEU A 5 4.57 -3.22 -1.89
C LEU A 5 4.00 -3.75 -3.21
N GLY A 6 4.58 -3.35 -4.34
CA GLY A 6 4.22 -3.90 -5.65
C GLY A 6 4.65 -5.35 -5.87
N HIS A 7 5.65 -5.86 -5.14
CA HIS A 7 6.00 -7.28 -5.13
C HIS A 7 5.02 -8.07 -4.27
N VAL A 8 4.73 -7.60 -3.05
CA VAL A 8 3.74 -8.23 -2.16
C VAL A 8 2.38 -8.28 -2.84
N ALA A 9 1.90 -7.20 -3.45
CA ALA A 9 0.63 -7.20 -4.19
C ALA A 9 0.57 -8.26 -5.31
N ARG A 10 1.67 -8.48 -6.04
CA ARG A 10 1.73 -9.51 -7.08
C ARG A 10 1.74 -10.92 -6.49
N GLU A 11 2.47 -11.14 -5.40
CA GLU A 11 2.44 -12.44 -4.72
C GLU A 11 1.06 -12.74 -4.12
N THR A 12 0.41 -11.73 -3.53
CA THR A 12 -0.96 -11.82 -3.01
C THR A 12 -1.95 -12.19 -4.11
N ASP A 13 -1.88 -11.51 -5.27
CA ASP A 13 -2.72 -11.81 -6.42
C ASP A 13 -2.42 -13.23 -6.98
N ALA A 14 -1.16 -13.66 -7.02
CA ALA A 14 -0.79 -15.01 -7.45
C ALA A 14 -1.21 -16.10 -6.44
N ALA A 15 -1.29 -15.79 -5.15
CA ALA A 15 -1.82 -16.70 -4.14
C ALA A 15 -3.34 -16.90 -4.31
N LEU A 16 -4.08 -15.84 -4.69
CA LEU A 16 -5.50 -15.95 -5.04
C LEU A 16 -5.74 -16.84 -6.24
N GLU A 17 -4.96 -16.67 -7.30
CA GLU A 17 -5.08 -17.48 -8.52
C GLU A 17 -4.81 -18.97 -8.23
N ARG A 18 -3.97 -19.27 -7.23
CA ARG A 18 -3.69 -20.63 -6.77
C ARG A 18 -4.76 -21.20 -5.82
N GLY A 19 -5.77 -20.41 -5.45
CA GLY A 19 -6.84 -20.82 -4.55
C GLY A 19 -6.41 -20.96 -3.09
N GLU A 20 -5.31 -20.32 -2.69
CA GLU A 20 -4.86 -20.34 -1.30
C GLU A 20 -5.83 -19.55 -0.42
N VAL A 21 -6.29 -20.17 0.67
CA VAL A 21 -7.17 -19.55 1.66
C VAL A 21 -6.35 -19.24 2.91
N LEU A 22 -6.49 -18.02 3.42
CA LEU A 22 -5.80 -17.58 4.63
C LEU A 22 -6.32 -18.27 5.88
N ALA A 23 -5.40 -18.55 6.81
CA ALA A 23 -5.77 -18.85 8.19
C ALA A 23 -6.40 -17.61 8.87
N PRO A 24 -7.21 -17.80 9.93
CA PRO A 24 -7.84 -16.68 10.65
C PRO A 24 -6.85 -15.61 11.15
N ASP A 25 -5.67 -16.02 11.63
CA ASP A 25 -4.63 -15.11 12.12
C ASP A 25 -4.07 -14.24 11.00
N GLU A 26 -3.91 -14.81 9.80
CA GLU A 26 -3.41 -14.10 8.62
C GLU A 26 -4.46 -13.13 8.06
N LEU A 27 -5.75 -13.45 8.17
CA LEU A 27 -6.84 -12.53 7.88
C LEU A 27 -6.84 -11.33 8.82
N ALA A 28 -6.55 -11.55 10.11
CA ALA A 28 -6.43 -10.47 11.09
C ALA A 28 -5.24 -9.55 10.77
N VAL A 29 -4.08 -10.11 10.42
CA VAL A 29 -2.91 -9.32 9.99
C VAL A 29 -3.19 -8.57 8.69
N ALA A 30 -3.82 -9.22 7.70
CA ALA A 30 -4.20 -8.58 6.44
C ALA A 30 -5.16 -7.39 6.67
N ALA A 31 -6.09 -7.50 7.64
CA ALA A 31 -6.97 -6.40 8.01
C ALA A 31 -6.19 -5.21 8.59
N LEU A 32 -5.25 -5.46 9.50
CA LEU A 32 -4.38 -4.41 10.06
C LEU A 32 -3.52 -3.74 8.99
N VAL A 33 -2.98 -4.53 8.06
CA VAL A 33 -2.19 -4.02 6.92
C VAL A 33 -3.03 -3.15 6.01
N GLU A 34 -4.28 -3.54 5.73
CA GLU A 34 -5.21 -2.74 4.94
C GLU A 34 -5.49 -1.39 5.61
N ASP A 35 -5.80 -1.37 6.90
CA ASP A 35 -6.08 -0.14 7.65
C ASP A 35 -4.86 0.81 7.67
N GLU A 36 -3.66 0.28 7.87
CA GLU A 36 -2.43 1.09 7.82
C GLU A 36 -2.12 1.57 6.40
N ALA A 37 -2.38 0.76 5.37
CA ALA A 37 -2.23 1.17 3.98
C ALA A 37 -3.18 2.33 3.65
N VAL A 38 -4.45 2.26 4.06
CA VAL A 38 -5.42 3.37 3.90
C VAL A 38 -4.94 4.64 4.59
N ARG A 39 -4.44 4.55 5.83
CA ARG A 39 -3.86 5.70 6.55
C ARG A 39 -2.67 6.29 5.80
N LEU A 40 -1.79 5.45 5.25
CA LEU A 40 -0.65 5.92 4.48
C LEU A 40 -1.08 6.61 3.17
N GLU A 41 -2.10 6.10 2.48
CA GLU A 41 -2.67 6.77 1.30
C GLU A 41 -3.13 8.20 1.62
N GLU A 42 -3.86 8.37 2.73
CA GLU A 42 -4.35 9.68 3.20
C GLU A 42 -3.20 10.61 3.58
N ARG A 43 -2.17 10.10 4.25
CA ARG A 43 -0.94 10.86 4.56
C ARG A 43 -0.26 11.34 3.29
N MET A 44 -0.08 10.46 2.29
CA MET A 44 0.55 10.81 1.01
C MET A 44 -0.29 11.82 0.21
N ALA A 45 -1.62 11.67 0.23
CA ALA A 45 -2.53 12.64 -0.38
C ALA A 45 -2.41 14.02 0.27
N THR A 46 -2.38 14.06 1.60
CA THR A 46 -2.23 15.29 2.38
C THR A 46 -0.89 15.95 2.11
N LEU A 47 0.20 15.17 2.09
CA LEU A 47 1.54 15.65 1.77
C LEU A 47 1.60 16.26 0.35
N ALA A 48 1.09 15.54 -0.65
CA ALA A 48 1.02 16.04 -2.02
C ALA A 48 0.22 17.34 -2.12
N GLY A 49 -0.90 17.45 -1.40
CA GLY A 49 -1.70 18.68 -1.33
C GLY A 49 -0.95 19.84 -0.70
N ARG A 50 -0.24 19.62 0.41
CA ARG A 50 0.60 20.64 1.08
C ARG A 50 1.73 21.13 0.17
N LEU A 51 2.41 20.21 -0.52
CA LEU A 51 3.49 20.54 -1.45
C LEU A 51 2.99 21.38 -2.64
N ARG A 52 1.84 21.03 -3.21
CA ARG A 52 1.21 21.82 -4.30
C ARG A 52 0.80 23.21 -3.82
N ARG A 53 0.27 23.33 -2.60
CA ARG A 53 -0.07 24.62 -2.02
C ARG A 53 1.17 25.49 -1.82
N GLY A 54 2.23 24.93 -1.23
CA GLY A 54 3.51 25.62 -1.11
C GLY A 54 4.07 26.06 -2.47
N ALA A 55 4.01 25.20 -3.48
CA ALA A 55 4.43 25.56 -4.83
C ALA A 55 3.65 26.76 -5.38
N ALA A 56 2.33 26.80 -5.17
CA ALA A 56 1.51 27.93 -5.58
C ALA A 56 1.84 29.23 -4.82
N GLU A 57 2.16 29.14 -3.52
CA GLU A 57 2.58 30.29 -2.71
C GLU A 57 3.92 30.86 -3.19
N PHE A 58 4.89 30.00 -3.49
CA PHE A 58 6.21 30.43 -3.99
C PHE A 58 6.19 30.88 -5.45
N ALA A 59 5.26 30.40 -6.28
CA ALA A 59 5.13 30.81 -7.68
C ALA A 59 4.82 32.31 -7.86
N ALA A 60 4.27 32.98 -6.85
CA ALA A 60 4.03 34.42 -6.87
C ALA A 60 5.30 35.27 -6.62
N ARG A 61 6.42 34.63 -6.28
CA ARG A 61 7.68 35.29 -5.90
C ARG A 61 8.72 35.15 -7.03
N PRO A 62 9.26 36.25 -7.56
CA PRO A 62 10.32 36.19 -8.58
C PRO A 62 11.57 35.49 -8.04
N GLY A 63 12.18 34.59 -8.84
CA GLY A 63 13.43 33.92 -8.50
C GLY A 63 13.29 32.59 -7.74
N GLU A 64 12.06 32.14 -7.47
CA GLU A 64 11.78 30.88 -6.74
C GLU A 64 11.41 29.71 -7.68
N GLU A 65 11.64 29.84 -8.99
CA GLU A 65 11.17 28.86 -10.00
C GLU A 65 11.75 27.46 -9.75
N ALA A 66 13.00 27.38 -9.31
CA ALA A 66 13.64 26.11 -8.96
C ALA A 66 13.01 25.43 -7.74
N LEU A 67 12.64 26.22 -6.72
CA LEU A 67 11.94 25.71 -5.54
C LEU A 67 10.53 25.22 -5.91
N VAL A 68 9.79 25.98 -6.72
CA VAL A 68 8.47 25.61 -7.23
C VAL A 68 8.55 24.30 -8.01
N ALA A 69 9.52 24.14 -8.91
CA ALA A 69 9.74 22.91 -9.66
C ALA A 69 10.05 21.73 -8.73
N ALA A 70 10.89 21.93 -7.72
CA ALA A 70 11.21 20.90 -6.72
C ALA A 70 9.98 20.47 -5.91
N LEU A 71 9.15 21.41 -5.47
CA LEU A 71 7.91 21.13 -4.74
C LEU A 71 6.90 20.36 -5.59
N HIS A 72 6.76 20.71 -6.87
CA HIS A 72 5.95 19.94 -7.82
C HIS A 72 6.50 18.52 -8.02
N GLY A 73 7.82 18.36 -8.15
CA GLY A 73 8.47 17.04 -8.23
C GLY A 73 8.19 16.19 -6.99
N GLN A 74 8.29 16.76 -5.79
CA GLN A 74 7.96 16.06 -4.54
C GLN A 74 6.47 15.71 -4.45
N ALA A 75 5.58 16.61 -4.89
CA ALA A 75 4.15 16.33 -4.93
C ALA A 75 3.81 15.19 -5.91
N ALA A 76 4.51 15.10 -7.04
CA ALA A 76 4.38 14.00 -7.99
C ALA A 76 4.88 12.68 -7.39
N ASN A 77 6.02 12.69 -6.69
CA ASN A 77 6.54 11.52 -6.00
C ASN A 77 5.58 11.01 -4.92
N ALA A 78 5.02 11.90 -4.09
CA ALA A 78 4.00 11.55 -3.11
C ALA A 78 2.74 10.97 -3.78
N GLY A 79 2.35 11.50 -4.94
CA GLY A 79 1.27 10.94 -5.76
C GLY A 79 1.55 9.52 -6.27
N ALA A 80 2.77 9.27 -6.77
CA ALA A 80 3.19 7.94 -7.23
C ALA A 80 3.27 6.93 -6.08
N ALA A 81 3.77 7.36 -4.92
CA ALA A 81 3.77 6.55 -3.70
C ALA A 81 2.34 6.17 -3.30
N ARG A 82 1.42 7.16 -3.26
CA ARG A 82 0.00 6.92 -3.00
C ARG A 82 -0.61 5.91 -3.96
N ALA A 83 -0.38 6.05 -5.26
CA ALA A 83 -0.90 5.11 -6.26
C ALA A 83 -0.40 3.68 -6.04
N THR A 84 0.85 3.52 -5.59
CA THR A 84 1.41 2.20 -5.26
C THR A 84 0.75 1.60 -4.03
N VAL A 85 0.54 2.40 -2.97
CA VAL A 85 -0.17 1.95 -1.76
C VAL A 85 -1.62 1.60 -2.11
N GLN A 86 -2.30 2.36 -2.97
CA GLN A 86 -3.64 2.05 -3.46
C GLN A 86 -3.76 0.71 -4.16
N ALA A 87 -2.82 0.42 -5.08
CA ALA A 87 -2.79 -0.88 -5.75
C ALA A 87 -2.59 -2.03 -4.75
N PHE A 88 -1.73 -1.81 -3.75
CA PHE A 88 -1.52 -2.76 -2.66
C PHE A 88 -2.78 -2.96 -1.81
N THR A 89 -3.41 -1.90 -1.30
CA THR A 89 -4.67 -1.95 -0.54
C THR A 89 -5.75 -2.71 -1.32
N ALA A 90 -5.88 -2.46 -2.63
CA ALA A 90 -6.84 -3.16 -3.47
C ALA A 90 -6.54 -4.66 -3.63
N SER A 91 -5.25 -5.05 -3.68
CA SER A 91 -4.85 -6.47 -3.65
C SER A 91 -5.25 -7.13 -2.33
N VAL A 92 -4.92 -6.51 -1.18
CA VAL A 92 -5.28 -7.03 0.15
C VAL A 92 -6.80 -7.17 0.33
N ARG A 93 -7.58 -6.21 -0.15
CA ARG A 93 -9.06 -6.29 -0.14
C ARG A 93 -9.60 -7.47 -0.94
N ARG A 94 -9.11 -7.66 -2.18
CA ARG A 94 -9.48 -8.82 -3.02
C ARG A 94 -9.11 -10.12 -2.32
N TYR A 95 -7.96 -10.14 -1.67
CA TYR A 95 -7.45 -11.28 -0.92
C TYR A 95 -8.33 -11.64 0.28
N ARG A 96 -8.78 -10.66 1.06
CA ARG A 96 -9.69 -10.88 2.19
C ARG A 96 -11.08 -11.33 1.74
N ALA A 97 -11.57 -10.79 0.62
CA ALA A 97 -12.89 -11.12 0.09
C ALA A 97 -13.00 -12.58 -0.40
N SER A 98 -11.92 -13.16 -0.93
CA SER A 98 -11.92 -14.56 -1.37
C SER A 98 -12.04 -15.56 -0.21
N ALA A 99 -11.49 -15.22 0.96
CA ALA A 99 -11.58 -16.07 2.15
C ALA A 99 -13.02 -16.25 2.66
N GLY A 100 -13.91 -15.29 2.39
CA GLY A 100 -15.35 -15.42 2.69
C GLY A 100 -16.14 -16.30 1.71
N SER A 101 -15.52 -16.74 0.61
CA SER A 101 -16.18 -17.48 -0.48
C SER A 101 -15.71 -18.95 -0.60
N ALA A 102 -14.73 -19.37 0.20
CA ALA A 102 -14.19 -20.73 0.15
C ALA A 102 -14.99 -21.70 1.06
N PRO A 103 -15.29 -22.93 0.61
CA PRO A 103 -15.87 -23.96 1.47
C PRO A 103 -14.87 -24.35 2.59
N PRO A 104 -15.34 -24.74 3.78
CA PRO A 104 -14.45 -25.14 4.86
C PRO A 104 -13.83 -26.48 4.51
N ALA A 105 -12.55 -26.51 4.13
CA ALA A 105 -11.85 -27.79 3.98
C ALA A 105 -10.36 -27.66 4.32
N GLY A 106 -9.93 -28.54 5.23
CA GLY A 106 -8.57 -28.68 5.69
C GLY A 106 -7.63 -29.07 4.58
N ALA A 107 -6.70 -28.17 4.27
CA ALA A 107 -5.38 -28.49 3.73
C ALA A 107 -4.57 -27.21 3.89
N ALA A 108 -3.93 -27.06 5.05
CA ALA A 108 -2.93 -26.02 5.27
C ALA A 108 -1.76 -26.29 4.32
N GLY A 109 -1.75 -25.59 3.19
CA GLY A 109 -0.67 -25.60 2.23
C GLY A 109 0.52 -24.81 2.77
N THR A 110 1.73 -25.26 2.46
CA THR A 110 3.01 -24.67 2.89
C THR A 110 3.27 -23.23 2.43
N GLY A 111 2.35 -22.60 1.67
CA GLY A 111 2.38 -21.19 1.28
C GLY A 111 1.95 -20.19 2.35
N HIS A 112 1.29 -20.65 3.43
CA HIS A 112 0.72 -19.78 4.48
C HIS A 112 1.80 -18.94 5.20
N ALA A 113 2.88 -19.57 5.68
CA ALA A 113 3.94 -18.87 6.42
C ALA A 113 4.65 -17.74 5.62
N GLY A 114 4.70 -17.84 4.28
CA GLY A 114 5.30 -16.81 3.42
C GLY A 114 4.43 -15.56 3.32
N ASN A 115 3.12 -15.72 3.17
CA ASN A 115 2.18 -14.60 3.07
C ASN A 115 2.10 -13.84 4.40
N ALA A 116 2.01 -14.53 5.54
CA ALA A 116 2.01 -13.91 6.87
C ALA A 116 3.26 -13.04 7.11
N LEU A 117 4.45 -13.57 6.76
CA LEU A 117 5.71 -12.84 6.90
C LEU A 117 5.75 -11.60 5.99
N ASN A 118 5.31 -11.74 4.74
CA ASN A 118 5.23 -10.62 3.79
C ASN A 118 4.29 -9.51 4.30
N TYR A 119 3.14 -9.87 4.88
CA TYR A 119 2.21 -8.91 5.48
C TYR A 119 2.80 -8.23 6.71
N LEU A 120 3.56 -8.95 7.53
CA LEU A 120 4.20 -8.38 8.72
C LEU A 120 5.35 -7.42 8.35
N ILE A 121 6.12 -7.75 7.31
CA ILE A 121 7.14 -6.85 6.73
C ILE A 121 6.46 -5.62 6.08
N ALA A 122 5.32 -5.80 5.41
CA ALA A 122 4.55 -4.68 4.87
C ALA A 122 4.01 -3.77 5.98
N LEU A 123 3.47 -4.33 7.06
CA LEU A 123 2.95 -3.58 8.20
C LEU A 123 4.05 -2.73 8.86
N THR A 124 5.20 -3.34 9.14
CA THR A 124 6.34 -2.62 9.73
C THR A 124 6.90 -1.55 8.78
N SER A 125 6.96 -1.83 7.48
CA SER A 125 7.37 -0.85 6.48
C SER A 125 6.39 0.34 6.41
N LEU A 126 5.09 0.09 6.46
CA LEU A 126 4.05 1.12 6.48
C LEU A 126 4.11 1.98 7.76
N ALA A 127 4.36 1.36 8.92
CA ALA A 127 4.40 2.03 10.21
C ALA A 127 5.60 2.99 10.39
N ILE A 128 6.69 2.78 9.64
CA ILE A 128 7.90 3.62 9.70
C ILE A 128 7.81 4.85 8.76
N CYS A 129 6.75 4.96 7.95
CA CYS A 129 6.54 6.02 6.97
C CYS A 129 5.66 7.18 7.48
#